data_AF-A0A7J6DEK8-F1
#
_entry.id   AF-A0A7J6DEK8-F1
#
_cell.length_a   1.000
_cell.length_b   1.000
_cell.length_c   1.000
_cell.angle_alpha   90.00
_cell.angle_beta   90.00
_cell.angle_gamma   90.00
#
_symmetry.space_group_name_H-M   'P 1'
#
loop_
_entity.id
_entity.type
_entity.pdbx_description
1 polymer ?
#
loop_
_entity_poly.entity_id
_entity_poly.type
_entity_poly.pdbx_seq_one_letter_code
_entity_poly.pdbx_strand_id
1 'polypeptide(L)'
;MSGQVCCACLTLSLSLFLSLQSYQWLKEKILSEDGRKQQAKLKELTHIAERLSCTLPQLAIAWCLRNEGVSSVLLGTSNPAQLTENLGAIQVLPKITAQVASDIDKILGNRPHSKKDYHH
;
A
#
# COMPACT_ATOMS: atom_id res chain seq x y z
N MET A 1 3.56 -1.18 -20.34
CA MET A 1 2.85 -1.92 -19.28
C MET A 1 3.34 -1.37 -17.96
N SER A 2 2.66 -0.36 -17.42
CA SER A 2 3.08 0.29 -16.17
C SER A 2 2.65 -0.58 -15.01
N GLY A 3 3.47 -1.59 -14.69
CA GLY A 3 3.27 -2.48 -13.56
C GLY A 3 3.37 -1.70 -12.26
N GLN A 4 2.24 -1.23 -11.75
CA GLN A 4 2.13 -0.78 -10.38
C GLN A 4 2.17 -2.02 -9.48
N VAL A 5 3.37 -2.44 -9.10
CA VAL A 5 3.56 -3.31 -7.94
C VAL A 5 3.24 -2.44 -6.73
N CYS A 6 2.00 -2.55 -6.26
CA CYS A 6 1.48 -1.92 -5.05
C CYS A 6 2.43 -2.25 -3.89
N CYS A 7 3.15 -1.25 -3.39
CA CYS A 7 4.16 -1.37 -2.34
C CYS A 7 3.49 -1.53 -0.96
N ALA A 8 2.68 -2.58 -0.77
CA ALA A 8 1.89 -2.83 0.44
C ALA A 8 2.60 -3.72 1.48
N CYS A 9 3.84 -4.14 1.24
CA CYS A 9 4.43 -5.29 1.95
C CYS A 9 5.36 -4.97 3.13
N LEU A 10 5.51 -3.73 3.61
CA LEU A 10 6.67 -3.36 4.45
C LEU A 10 6.45 -3.18 5.96
N THR A 11 5.23 -3.24 6.51
CA THR A 11 5.03 -2.68 7.86
C THR A 11 5.08 -3.65 9.05
N LEU A 12 5.20 -4.98 8.90
CA LEU A 12 5.07 -5.88 10.07
C LEU A 12 6.20 -6.90 10.31
N SER A 13 7.25 -6.94 9.48
CA SER A 13 8.42 -7.82 9.73
C SER A 13 9.77 -7.11 9.65
N LEU A 14 9.78 -5.78 9.70
CA LEU A 14 10.98 -4.99 9.36
C LEU A 14 12.09 -5.08 10.44
N SER A 15 11.75 -5.31 11.70
CA SER A 15 12.71 -5.30 12.82
C SER A 15 13.71 -6.47 12.76
N LEU A 16 13.27 -7.66 12.33
CA LEU A 16 14.15 -8.83 12.20
C LEU A 16 14.77 -8.94 10.80
N PHE A 17 14.07 -8.47 9.77
CA PHE A 17 14.48 -8.57 8.37
C PHE A 17 15.62 -7.60 8.00
N LEU A 18 15.70 -6.45 8.67
CA LEU A 18 16.77 -5.45 8.46
C LEU A 18 18.12 -5.84 9.09
N SER A 19 18.17 -6.90 9.91
CA SER A 19 19.41 -7.34 10.58
C SER A 19 20.30 -8.24 9.72
N LEU A 20 19.83 -8.70 8.57
CA LEU A 20 20.64 -9.47 7.62
C LEU A 20 21.45 -8.50 6.75
N GLN A 21 22.77 -8.72 6.61
CA GLN A 21 23.68 -7.87 5.81
C GLN A 21 23.17 -7.57 4.39
N SER A 22 22.31 -8.43 3.85
CA SER A 22 21.71 -8.37 2.52
C SER A 22 20.69 -7.23 2.30
N TYR A 23 20.19 -6.54 3.34
CA TYR A 23 19.16 -5.50 3.21
C TYR A 23 19.61 -4.07 3.57
N GLN A 24 20.93 -3.82 3.61
CA GLN A 24 21.52 -2.49 3.80
C GLN A 24 20.90 -1.44 2.85
N TRP A 25 20.80 -1.78 1.56
CA TRP A 25 20.18 -0.92 0.54
C TRP A 25 18.72 -0.52 0.86
N LEU A 26 17.96 -1.42 1.49
CA LEU A 26 16.58 -1.17 1.87
C LEU A 26 16.52 -0.26 3.11
N LYS A 27 17.40 -0.49 4.08
CA LYS A 27 17.55 0.37 5.26
C LYS A 27 17.88 1.80 4.87
N GLU A 28 18.85 1.99 3.98
CA GLU A 28 19.24 3.30 3.46
C GLU A 28 18.07 3.99 2.74
N LYS A 29 17.35 3.24 1.90
CA LYS A 29 16.17 3.77 1.20
C LYS A 29 15.07 4.22 2.16
N ILE A 30 14.80 3.46 3.22
CA ILE A 30 13.78 3.82 4.22
C ILE A 30 14.20 5.04 5.05
N LEU A 31 15.49 5.17 5.36
CA LEU A 31 16.03 6.28 6.15
C LEU A 31 16.31 7.56 5.35
N SER A 32 16.34 7.45 4.01
CA SER A 32 16.49 8.57 3.07
C SER A 32 15.39 9.62 3.25
N GLU A 33 15.61 10.83 2.71
CA GLU A 33 14.61 11.91 2.76
C GLU A 33 13.29 11.48 2.10
N ASP A 34 13.37 10.80 0.95
CA ASP A 34 12.19 10.26 0.28
C ASP A 34 11.50 9.17 1.11
N GLY A 35 12.28 8.32 1.78
CA GLY A 35 11.75 7.33 2.73
C GLY A 35 10.94 7.99 3.86
N ARG A 36 11.45 9.09 4.43
CA ARG A 36 10.72 9.87 5.46
C ARG A 36 9.45 10.50 4.91
N LYS A 37 9.45 11.02 3.67
CA LYS A 37 8.24 11.52 3.00
C LYS A 37 7.21 10.42 2.82
N GLN A 38 7.63 9.21 2.43
CA GLN A 38 6.73 8.06 2.35
C GLN A 38 6.18 7.67 3.73
N GLN A 39 7.02 7.64 4.76
CA GLN A 39 6.57 7.36 6.13
C GLN A 39 5.53 8.37 6.63
N ALA A 40 5.68 9.66 6.30
CA ALA A 40 4.68 10.68 6.61
C ALA A 40 3.33 10.37 5.94
N LYS A 41 3.33 10.01 4.65
CA LYS A 41 2.11 9.56 3.95
C LYS A 41 1.49 8.32 4.58
N LEU A 42 2.31 7.36 5.00
CA LEU A 42 1.81 6.16 5.69
C LEU A 42 1.10 6.52 7.00
N LYS A 43 1.60 7.50 7.77
CA LYS A 43 0.92 7.97 8.99
C LYS A 43 -0.46 8.55 8.68
N GLU A 44 -0.58 9.36 7.64
CA GLU A 44 -1.88 9.90 7.20
C GLU A 44 -2.85 8.79 6.75
N LEU A 45 -2.35 7.77 6.03
CA LEU A 45 -3.15 6.62 5.64
C LEU A 45 -3.59 5.77 6.84
N THR A 46 -2.77 5.68 7.89
CA THR A 46 -3.16 5.00 9.14
C THR A 46 -4.41 5.62 9.75
N HIS A 47 -4.55 6.95 9.72
CA HIS A 47 -5.77 7.61 10.21
C HIS A 47 -7.01 7.26 9.38
N ILE A 48 -6.87 7.06 8.07
CA ILE A 48 -7.97 6.53 7.24
C ILE A 48 -8.29 5.08 7.62
N ALA A 49 -7.26 4.25 7.81
CA ALA A 49 -7.44 2.85 8.18
C ALA A 49 -8.18 2.71 9.52
N GLU A 50 -7.82 3.52 10.52
CA GLU A 50 -8.49 3.62 11.83
C GLU A 50 -9.97 3.99 11.68
N ARG A 51 -10.29 5.02 10.88
CA ARG A 51 -11.67 5.45 10.60
C ARG A 51 -12.51 4.35 9.95
N LEU A 52 -11.91 3.49 9.14
CA LEU A 52 -12.58 2.35 8.49
C LEU A 52 -12.56 1.07 9.34
N SER A 53 -11.96 1.13 10.53
CA SER A 53 -11.76 0.01 11.45
C SER A 53 -11.06 -1.16 10.77
N CYS A 54 -9.93 -0.87 10.11
CA CYS A 54 -9.10 -1.86 9.44
C CYS A 54 -7.61 -1.57 9.66
N THR A 55 -6.76 -2.56 9.37
CA THR A 55 -5.31 -2.36 9.43
C THR A 55 -4.79 -1.69 8.16
N LEU A 56 -3.62 -1.04 8.24
CA LEU A 56 -3.00 -0.41 7.09
C LEU A 56 -2.71 -1.42 5.94
N PRO A 57 -2.23 -2.66 6.19
CA PRO A 57 -2.14 -3.69 5.16
C PRO A 57 -3.48 -4.02 4.50
N GLN A 58 -4.55 -4.14 5.29
CA GLN A 58 -5.89 -4.41 4.76
C GLN A 58 -6.38 -3.27 3.86
N LEU A 59 -6.18 -2.02 4.27
CA LEU A 59 -6.50 -0.84 3.47
C LEU A 59 -5.73 -0.84 2.15
N ALA A 60 -4.43 -1.13 2.20
CA ALA A 60 -3.57 -1.14 1.02
C ALA A 60 -4.01 -2.22 0.01
N ILE A 61 -4.27 -3.45 0.47
CA ILE A 61 -4.74 -4.55 -0.40
C ILE A 61 -6.09 -4.22 -1.00
N ALA A 62 -7.04 -3.73 -0.20
CA ALA A 62 -8.37 -3.32 -0.68
C ALA A 62 -8.27 -2.18 -1.71
N TRP A 63 -7.34 -1.25 -1.53
CA TRP A 63 -7.06 -0.19 -2.50
C TRP A 63 -6.59 -0.74 -3.85
N CYS A 64 -5.68 -1.71 -3.85
CA CYS A 64 -5.20 -2.33 -5.09
C CYS A 64 -6.33 -3.13 -5.79
N LEU A 65 -7.17 -3.84 -5.03
CA LEU A 65 -8.32 -4.59 -5.55
C LEU A 65 -9.46 -3.71 -6.09
N ARG A 66 -9.55 -2.44 -5.66
CA ARG A 66 -10.59 -1.50 -6.13
C ARG A 66 -10.43 -1.14 -7.61
N ASN A 67 -9.22 -1.23 -8.16
CA ASN A 67 -8.97 -0.87 -9.55
C ASN A 67 -9.55 -1.93 -10.49
N GLU A 68 -10.50 -1.56 -11.36
CA GLU A 68 -11.14 -2.49 -12.30
C GLU A 68 -10.16 -3.22 -13.23
N GLY A 69 -8.98 -2.63 -13.48
CA GLY A 69 -7.91 -3.27 -14.26
C GLY A 69 -7.13 -4.36 -13.51
N VAL A 70 -7.39 -4.59 -12.22
CA VAL A 70 -6.68 -5.56 -11.38
C VAL A 70 -7.59 -6.76 -11.13
N SER A 71 -7.22 -7.91 -11.70
CA SER A 71 -7.95 -9.17 -11.49
C SER A 71 -7.53 -9.92 -10.23
N SER A 72 -6.28 -9.73 -9.78
CA SER A 72 -5.72 -10.41 -8.62
C SER A 72 -4.61 -9.60 -7.96
N VAL A 73 -4.43 -9.81 -6.65
CA VAL A 73 -3.33 -9.24 -5.85
C VAL A 73 -2.54 -10.40 -5.23
N LEU A 74 -1.24 -10.45 -5.51
CA LEU A 74 -0.34 -11.45 -4.92
C LEU A 74 0.11 -11.00 -3.53
N LEU A 75 -0.14 -11.84 -2.51
CA LEU A 75 0.22 -11.57 -1.13
C LEU A 75 1.47 -12.34 -0.72
N GLY A 76 2.48 -11.64 -0.21
CA GLY A 76 3.64 -12.25 0.45
C GLY A 76 3.53 -12.07 1.96
N THR A 77 3.56 -13.17 2.72
CA THR A 77 3.46 -13.15 4.18
C THR A 77 4.46 -14.10 4.80
N SER A 78 5.08 -13.72 5.91
CA SER A 78 6.10 -14.53 6.59
C SER A 78 5.51 -15.47 7.64
N ASN A 79 4.24 -15.28 8.02
CA ASN A 79 3.53 -16.15 8.95
C ASN A 79 2.03 -16.22 8.64
N PRO A 80 1.32 -17.26 9.15
CA PRO A 80 -0.11 -17.43 8.91
C PRO A 80 -0.99 -16.30 9.48
N ALA A 81 -0.60 -15.66 10.59
CA ALA A 81 -1.38 -14.60 11.18
C ALA A 81 -1.47 -13.37 10.27
N GLN A 82 -0.36 -13.00 9.61
CA GLN A 82 -0.32 -11.95 8.60
C GLN A 82 -1.20 -12.29 7.38
N LEU A 83 -1.23 -13.57 6.97
CA LEU A 83 -2.11 -14.00 5.89
C LEU A 83 -3.58 -13.80 6.28
N THR A 84 -3.98 -14.26 7.47
CA THR A 84 -5.34 -14.08 7.98
C THR A 84 -5.72 -12.60 8.10
N GLU A 85 -4.81 -11.76 8.61
CA GLU A 85 -5.02 -10.31 8.64
C GLU A 85 -5.25 -9.75 7.23
N ASN A 86 -4.36 -10.07 6.28
CA ASN A 86 -4.43 -9.57 4.91
C ASN A 86 -5.70 -10.01 4.18
N LEU A 87 -6.19 -11.24 4.41
CA LEU A 87 -7.45 -11.73 3.85
C LEU A 87 -8.67 -10.91 4.33
N GLY A 88 -8.57 -10.28 5.52
CA GLY A 88 -9.57 -9.35 6.03
C GLY A 88 -9.78 -8.10 5.14
N ALA A 89 -8.86 -7.80 4.21
CA ALA A 89 -8.99 -6.70 3.25
C ALA A 89 -10.27 -6.78 2.41
N ILE A 90 -10.79 -7.99 2.16
CA ILE A 90 -12.03 -8.21 1.40
C ILE A 90 -13.21 -7.47 2.07
N GLN A 91 -13.23 -7.38 3.40
CA GLN A 91 -14.27 -6.69 4.16
C GLN A 91 -14.11 -5.16 4.13
N VAL A 92 -12.93 -4.66 3.76
CA VAL A 92 -12.61 -3.23 3.66
C VAL A 92 -13.00 -2.68 2.29
N LEU A 93 -12.90 -3.50 1.23
CA LEU A 93 -13.21 -3.12 -0.15
C LEU A 93 -14.54 -2.33 -0.30
N PRO A 94 -15.69 -2.80 0.23
CA PRO A 94 -16.96 -2.05 0.11
C PRO A 94 -16.99 -0.75 0.93
N LYS A 95 -16.07 -0.57 1.90
CA LYS A 95 -15.98 0.65 2.72
C LYS A 95 -15.22 1.78 2.01
N ILE A 96 -14.48 1.49 0.93
CA ILE A 96 -13.73 2.48 0.17
C ILE A 96 -14.67 3.23 -0.78
N THR A 97 -15.35 4.24 -0.24
CA THR A 97 -16.23 5.13 -1.02
C THR A 97 -15.42 6.02 -1.97
N ALA A 98 -16.09 6.72 -2.89
CA ALA A 98 -15.44 7.69 -3.77
C ALA A 98 -14.71 8.80 -3.00
N GLN A 99 -15.25 9.21 -1.84
CA GLN A 99 -14.60 10.19 -0.97
C GLN A 99 -13.32 9.63 -0.34
N VAL A 100 -13.39 8.44 0.26
CA VAL A 100 -12.21 7.78 0.84
C VAL A 100 -11.13 7.57 -0.22
N ALA A 101 -11.53 7.15 -1.42
CA ALA A 101 -10.63 7.00 -2.55
C ALA A 101 -9.95 8.31 -2.93
N SER A 102 -10.70 9.41 -2.98
CA SER A 102 -10.13 10.73 -3.22
C SER A 102 -9.18 11.18 -2.12
N ASP A 103 -9.45 10.84 -0.86
CA ASP A 103 -8.58 11.21 0.27
C ASP A 103 -7.24 10.44 0.18
N ILE A 104 -7.30 9.13 -0.12
CA ILE A 104 -6.10 8.29 -0.36
C ILE A 104 -5.28 8.84 -1.52
N ASP A 105 -5.92 9.17 -2.65
CA ASP A 105 -5.24 9.74 -3.83
C ASP A 105 -4.53 11.06 -3.52
N LYS A 106 -5.15 11.94 -2.71
CA LYS A 106 -4.54 13.20 -2.28
C LYS A 106 -3.29 12.97 -1.43
N ILE A 107 -3.34 12.03 -0.50
CA ILE A 107 -2.19 11.68 0.36
C ILE A 107 -1.04 11.11 -0.48
N LEU A 108 -1.36 10.19 -1.39
CA LEU A 108 -0.34 9.52 -2.21
C LEU A 108 0.27 10.47 -3.25
N GLY A 109 -0.54 11.35 -3.85
CA GLY A 109 -0.07 12.38 -4.78
C GLY A 109 0.64 11.82 -6.02
N ASN A 110 0.35 10.57 -6.40
CA ASN A 110 1.02 9.84 -7.46
C ASN A 110 0.03 9.26 -8.49
N ARG A 111 -1.18 9.84 -8.58
CA ARG A 111 -2.20 9.40 -9.53
C ARG A 111 -1.63 9.46 -10.96
N PRO A 112 -1.65 8.35 -11.71
CA PRO A 112 -1.09 8.34 -13.07
C PRO A 112 -1.92 9.24 -13.99
N HIS A 113 -1.25 9.93 -14.92
CA HIS A 113 -1.90 10.70 -15.96
C HIS A 113 -2.66 9.76 -16.92
N SER A 114 -3.92 10.10 -17.24
CA SER A 114 -4.76 9.28 -18.10
C SER A 114 -4.20 9.22 -19.53
N LYS A 115 -4.20 8.04 -20.13
CA LYS A 115 -3.55 7.71 -21.40
C LYS A 115 -4.36 8.13 -22.65
N LYS A 116 -5.08 9.26 -22.63
CA LYS A 116 -5.87 9.71 -23.80
C LYS A 116 -5.08 10.49 -24.86
N ASP A 117 -3.77 10.71 -24.69
CA ASP A 117 -2.96 11.56 -25.56
C ASP A 117 -1.82 10.84 -26.33
N TYR A 118 -2.03 9.59 -26.77
CA TYR A 118 -1.06 8.89 -27.65
C TYR A 118 -1.65 8.51 -29.01
N HIS A 119 -2.47 9.41 -29.58
CA HIS A 119 -2.78 9.39 -31.01
C HIS A 119 -1.92 10.44 -31.72
N HIS A 120 -0.71 10.04 -32.11
CA HIS A 120 0.09 10.68 -33.15
C HIS A 120 0.42 9.64 -34.21
#